data_AF-A0A7C4VRB5-F1
#
_entry.id   AF-A0A7C4VRB5-F1
#
_cell.length_a   1.000
_cell.length_b   1.000
_cell.length_c   1.000
_cell.angle_alpha   90.00
_cell.angle_beta   90.00
_cell.angle_gamma   90.00
#
_symmetry.space_group_name_H-M   'P 1'
#
loop_
_entity.id
_entity.type
_entity.pdbx_description
1 polymer ?
#
loop_
_entity_poly.entity_id
_entity_poly.type
_entity_poly.pdbx_seq_one_letter_code
_entity_poly.pdbx_strand_id
1 'polypeptide(L)'
;MFIILLTSIWIQVVYESSKWIPDRWFIYIAFINLVEVILLPRLVYLFTGMQTGWFILIPWFFTLLTPFIVYVFAGGGLITETQMGKVDAEILAIARKYGGILTQSVVVWETKVALEEAKKRLERFCKYGEAYKRNIGSLIVYDFPSTRTYLSRTDNQIIELLRDNPYGMSRAQLLQATGLSIESLDEALKRLETKGIIYYDVESEIYKLMGIAPTTKNKGAAK
;
A
#
# COMPACT_ATOMS: atom_id res chain seq x y z
N MET A 1 -5.87 -1.17 45.37
CA MET A 1 -5.96 0.16 44.72
C MET A 1 -4.93 0.36 43.61
N PHE A 2 -3.69 -0.12 43.75
CA PHE A 2 -2.62 0.03 42.74
C PHE A 2 -2.88 -0.72 41.41
N ILE A 3 -3.55 -1.88 41.46
CA ILE A 3 -3.84 -2.71 40.28
C ILE A 3 -4.81 -2.01 39.30
N ILE A 4 -5.79 -1.26 39.83
CA ILE A 4 -6.82 -0.59 39.02
C ILE A 4 -6.22 0.60 38.23
N LEU A 5 -5.26 1.31 38.83
CA LEU A 5 -4.54 2.41 38.18
C LEU A 5 -3.65 1.89 37.04
N LEU A 6 -2.96 0.77 37.25
CA LEU A 6 -2.14 0.14 36.21
C LEU A 6 -2.96 -0.35 35.02
N THR A 7 -4.13 -0.97 35.26
CA THR A 7 -5.01 -1.40 34.16
C THR A 7 -5.55 -0.22 33.36
N SER A 8 -5.83 0.92 34.01
CA SER A 8 -6.33 2.12 33.33
C SER A 8 -5.28 2.74 32.40
N ILE A 9 -4.03 2.83 32.85
CA ILE A 9 -2.93 3.37 32.05
C ILE A 9 -2.66 2.45 30.85
N TRP A 10 -2.70 1.13 31.06
CA TRP A 10 -2.48 0.14 30.01
C TRP A 10 -3.56 0.19 28.92
N ILE A 11 -4.84 0.29 29.29
CA ILE A 11 -5.94 0.43 28.34
C ILE A 11 -5.76 1.67 27.46
N GLN A 12 -5.27 2.76 28.04
CA GLN A 12 -5.07 4.01 27.31
C GLN A 12 -3.92 3.92 26.31
N VAL A 13 -2.80 3.29 26.70
CA VAL A 13 -1.66 3.05 25.81
C VAL A 13 -2.04 2.12 24.65
N VAL A 14 -2.82 1.06 24.91
CA VAL A 14 -3.33 0.16 23.87
C VAL A 14 -4.27 0.89 22.93
N TYR A 15 -5.16 1.73 23.45
CA TYR A 15 -6.08 2.53 22.65
C TYR A 15 -5.36 3.52 21.72
N GLU A 16 -4.35 4.23 22.22
CA GLU A 16 -3.57 5.16 21.40
C GLU A 16 -2.69 4.47 20.37
N SER A 17 -2.14 3.30 20.71
CA SER A 17 -1.35 2.49 19.77
C SER A 17 -2.22 1.90 18.65
N SER A 18 -3.49 1.57 18.95
CA SER A 18 -4.41 0.97 17.97
C SER A 18 -4.78 1.89 16.80
N LYS A 19 -4.64 3.21 16.97
CA LYS A 19 -4.93 4.20 15.92
C LYS A 19 -3.94 4.15 14.74
N TRP A 20 -2.79 3.52 14.92
CA TRP A 20 -1.70 3.50 13.95
C TRP A 20 -1.49 2.13 13.29
N ILE A 21 -2.32 1.15 13.61
CA ILE A 21 -2.08 -0.26 13.28
C ILE A 21 -3.17 -0.75 12.30
N PRO A 22 -2.80 -1.35 11.14
CA PRO A 22 -3.77 -1.86 10.17
C PRO A 22 -4.69 -2.93 10.78
N ASP A 23 -5.98 -2.94 10.40
CA ASP A 23 -7.08 -3.74 11.01
C ASP A 23 -6.77 -5.22 11.31
N ARG A 24 -5.88 -5.87 10.56
CA ARG A 24 -5.53 -7.29 10.78
C ARG A 24 -4.67 -7.55 12.01
N TRP A 25 -3.93 -6.55 12.49
CA TRP A 25 -3.04 -6.67 13.65
C TRP A 25 -3.74 -6.43 14.99
N PHE A 26 -4.92 -5.80 14.96
CA PHE A 26 -5.74 -5.58 16.15
C PHE A 26 -6.17 -6.92 16.79
N ILE A 27 -6.49 -7.92 15.96
CA ILE A 27 -6.83 -9.28 16.41
C ILE A 27 -5.64 -9.95 17.11
N TYR A 28 -4.43 -9.73 16.60
CA TYR A 28 -3.22 -10.34 17.15
C TYR A 28 -2.84 -9.72 18.50
N ILE A 29 -2.93 -8.40 18.62
CA ILE A 29 -2.69 -7.68 19.88
C ILE A 29 -3.78 -8.01 20.91
N ALA A 30 -5.04 -8.07 20.51
CA ALA A 30 -6.13 -8.48 21.39
C ALA A 30 -5.97 -9.93 21.85
N PHE A 31 -5.52 -10.84 20.98
CA PHE A 31 -5.25 -12.23 21.32
C PHE A 31 -4.07 -12.38 22.30
N ILE A 32 -2.95 -11.68 22.08
CA ILE A 32 -1.81 -11.68 23.01
C ILE A 32 -2.24 -11.15 24.38
N ASN A 33 -2.97 -10.03 24.43
CA ASN A 33 -3.47 -9.48 25.69
C ASN A 33 -4.46 -10.43 26.38
N LEU A 34 -5.34 -11.11 25.63
CA LEU A 34 -6.26 -12.10 26.19
C LEU A 34 -5.51 -13.28 26.82
N VAL A 35 -4.48 -13.78 26.14
CA VAL A 35 -3.62 -14.86 26.63
C VAL A 35 -2.85 -14.42 27.88
N GLU A 36 -2.26 -13.22 27.89
CA GLU A 36 -1.52 -12.73 29.05
C GLU A 36 -2.42 -12.44 30.25
N VAL A 37 -3.62 -11.88 30.05
CA VAL A 37 -4.51 -11.51 31.16
C VAL A 37 -5.25 -12.72 31.74
N ILE A 38 -5.59 -13.72 30.91
CA ILE A 38 -6.44 -14.84 31.36
C ILE A 38 -5.62 -16.11 31.67
N LEU A 39 -4.64 -16.45 30.83
CA LEU A 39 -3.93 -17.74 30.96
C LEU A 39 -2.74 -17.66 31.92
N LEU A 40 -1.97 -16.56 31.93
CA LEU A 40 -0.82 -16.44 32.82
C LEU A 40 -1.18 -16.48 34.31
N PRO A 41 -2.23 -15.77 34.80
CA PRO A 41 -2.57 -15.84 36.23
C PRO A 41 -3.02 -17.24 36.67
N ARG A 42 -3.73 -17.95 35.80
CA ARG A 42 -4.16 -19.35 36.05
C ARG A 42 -2.99 -20.32 36.05
N LEU A 43 -2.02 -20.15 35.15
CA LEU A 43 -0.78 -20.92 35.14
C LEU A 43 0.05 -20.65 36.40
N VAL A 44 0.22 -19.38 36.80
CA VAL A 44 0.92 -19.03 38.04
C VAL A 44 0.26 -19.69 39.25
N TYR A 45 -1.08 -19.72 39.32
CA TYR A 45 -1.82 -20.37 40.41
C TYR A 45 -1.70 -21.90 40.44
N LEU A 46 -1.44 -22.54 39.29
CA LEU A 46 -1.15 -23.97 39.21
C LEU A 46 0.28 -24.31 39.63
N PHE A 47 1.22 -23.37 39.49
CA PHE A 47 2.65 -23.57 39.79
C PHE A 47 3.10 -23.05 41.16
N THR A 48 2.25 -22.34 41.92
CA THR A 48 2.54 -21.86 43.29
C THR A 48 2.74 -22.98 44.32
N GLY A 49 2.49 -24.24 43.96
CA GLY A 49 2.85 -25.41 44.78
C GLY A 49 4.32 -25.87 44.66
N MET A 50 5.11 -25.34 43.73
CA MET A 50 6.51 -25.70 43.54
C MET A 50 7.45 -24.55 43.90
N GLN A 51 8.32 -24.78 44.90
CA GLN A 51 9.37 -23.87 45.37
C GLN A 51 10.42 -23.56 44.29
N THR A 52 10.13 -22.64 43.36
CA THR A 52 11.16 -22.10 42.46
C THR A 52 10.89 -20.63 42.16
N GLY A 53 11.58 -19.75 42.88
CA GLY A 53 11.42 -18.28 42.82
C GLY A 53 11.82 -17.61 41.51
N TRP A 54 12.27 -18.37 40.50
CA TRP A 54 12.73 -17.83 39.22
C TRP A 54 11.58 -17.62 38.21
N PHE A 55 10.43 -18.28 38.39
CA PHE A 55 9.27 -18.16 37.49
C PHE A 55 8.56 -16.80 37.56
N ILE A 56 8.81 -16.01 38.61
CA ILE A 56 8.23 -14.67 38.78
C ILE A 56 8.81 -13.66 37.76
N LEU A 57 9.99 -13.93 37.21
CA LEU A 57 10.67 -13.02 36.26
C LEU A 57 10.33 -13.29 34.79
N ILE A 58 9.73 -14.43 34.48
CA ILE A 58 9.40 -14.83 33.10
C ILE A 58 8.39 -13.87 32.44
N PRO A 59 7.31 -13.41 33.11
CA PRO A 59 6.38 -12.46 32.51
C PRO A 59 7.05 -11.13 32.12
N TRP A 60 7.98 -10.65 32.95
CA TRP A 60 8.69 -9.39 32.69
C TRP A 60 9.66 -9.50 31.51
N PHE A 61 10.24 -10.67 31.27
CA PHE A 61 11.13 -10.93 30.14
C PHE A 61 10.41 -10.75 28.79
N PHE A 62 9.15 -11.21 28.68
CA PHE A 62 8.36 -11.04 27.46
C PHE A 62 7.93 -9.58 27.24
N THR A 63 7.64 -8.82 28.31
CA THR A 63 7.32 -7.39 28.19
C THR A 63 8.50 -6.52 27.74
N LEU A 64 9.74 -6.94 27.99
CA LEU A 64 10.93 -6.25 27.49
C LEU A 64 11.27 -6.62 26.04
N LEU A 65 10.91 -7.83 25.61
CA LEU A 65 11.16 -8.32 24.26
C LEU A 65 10.07 -7.99 23.25
N THR A 66 8.85 -7.68 23.67
CA THR A 66 7.74 -7.29 22.79
C THR A 66 8.07 -6.16 21.82
N PRO A 67 8.73 -5.04 22.19
CA PRO A 67 9.09 -4.02 21.19
C PRO A 67 10.05 -4.55 20.13
N PHE A 68 10.95 -5.48 20.47
CA PHE A 68 11.90 -6.08 19.53
C PHE A 68 11.22 -7.09 18.60
N ILE A 69 10.31 -7.91 19.14
CA ILE A 69 9.52 -8.87 18.37
C ILE A 69 8.56 -8.13 17.44
N VAL A 70 7.88 -7.09 17.92
CA VAL A 70 7.02 -6.23 17.07
C VAL A 70 7.85 -5.56 15.99
N TYR A 71 9.05 -5.05 16.28
CA TYR A 71 9.94 -4.44 15.26
C TYR A 71 10.38 -5.44 14.17
N VAL A 72 10.78 -6.66 14.57
CA VAL A 72 11.21 -7.71 13.64
C VAL A 72 10.04 -8.27 12.82
N PHE A 73 8.87 -8.47 13.42
CA PHE A 73 7.68 -9.01 12.73
C PHE A 73 6.87 -7.95 11.96
N ALA A 74 6.96 -6.67 12.33
CA ALA A 74 6.37 -5.55 11.57
C ALA A 74 7.16 -5.19 10.29
N GLY A 75 8.16 -5.99 9.91
CA GLY A 75 8.89 -5.79 8.67
C GLY A 75 10.01 -4.76 8.75
N GLY A 76 10.58 -4.53 9.94
CA GLY A 76 11.83 -3.79 10.15
C GLY A 76 13.04 -4.54 9.59
N GLY A 77 13.01 -4.90 8.30
CA GLY A 77 14.22 -5.25 7.58
C GLY A 77 15.11 -4.03 7.54
N LEU A 78 16.29 -4.12 8.14
CA LEU A 78 17.45 -3.28 7.81
C LEU A 78 17.83 -3.57 6.35
N ILE A 79 17.07 -3.00 5.43
CA ILE A 79 17.37 -3.06 4.01
C ILE A 79 18.27 -1.88 3.74
N THR A 80 19.50 -2.19 3.37
CA THR A 80 20.60 -1.27 3.06
C THR A 80 20.15 -0.09 2.18
N GLU A 81 19.80 1.00 2.85
CA GLU A 81 19.15 2.23 2.35
C GLU A 81 19.92 2.94 1.22
N THR A 82 21.21 2.63 1.04
CA THR A 82 22.14 3.48 0.30
C THR A 82 22.25 3.21 -1.21
N GLN A 83 21.84 2.04 -1.71
CA GLN A 83 21.74 1.78 -3.16
C GLN A 83 20.29 1.64 -3.68
N MET A 84 19.32 1.46 -2.80
CA MET A 84 17.89 1.48 -3.16
C MET A 84 17.42 2.89 -3.54
N GLY A 85 17.93 3.93 -2.89
CA GLY A 85 17.37 5.29 -2.98
C GLY A 85 17.24 5.90 -4.39
N LYS A 86 18.20 5.69 -5.31
CA LYS A 86 18.16 6.37 -6.62
C LYS A 86 17.28 5.66 -7.65
N VAL A 87 17.41 4.34 -7.77
CA VAL A 87 16.68 3.54 -8.75
C VAL A 87 15.21 3.39 -8.35
N ASP A 88 14.95 3.25 -7.05
CA ASP A 88 13.59 3.14 -6.55
C ASP A 88 12.87 4.50 -6.64
N ALA A 89 13.59 5.62 -6.45
CA ALA A 89 13.04 6.95 -6.69
C ALA A 89 12.64 7.18 -8.17
N GLU A 90 13.41 6.63 -9.13
CA GLU A 90 13.08 6.72 -10.55
C GLU A 90 11.75 6.02 -10.86
N ILE A 91 11.55 4.79 -10.38
CA ILE A 91 10.30 4.05 -10.58
C ILE A 91 9.13 4.76 -9.91
N LEU A 92 9.31 5.29 -8.70
CA LEU A 92 8.28 6.06 -8.01
C LEU A 92 7.94 7.36 -8.76
N ALA A 93 8.92 8.01 -9.38
CA ALA A 93 8.69 9.18 -10.22
C ALA A 93 7.88 8.81 -11.48
N ILE A 94 8.20 7.70 -12.12
CA ILE A 94 7.45 7.16 -13.27
C ILE A 94 6.02 6.78 -12.84
N ALA A 95 5.86 6.10 -11.70
CA ALA A 95 4.56 5.75 -11.15
C ALA A 95 3.73 7.02 -10.90
N ARG A 96 4.30 8.04 -10.26
CA ARG A 96 3.62 9.32 -10.04
C ARG A 96 3.21 9.99 -11.36
N LYS A 97 4.08 9.97 -12.37
CA LYS A 97 3.78 10.52 -13.71
C LYS A 97 2.56 9.85 -14.35
N TYR A 98 2.40 8.54 -14.16
CA TYR A 98 1.32 7.75 -14.77
C TYR A 98 0.15 7.43 -13.83
N GLY A 99 -0.02 8.19 -12.75
CA GLY A 99 -1.16 8.03 -11.82
C GLY A 99 -1.11 6.75 -10.98
N GLY A 100 0.08 6.19 -10.80
CA GLY A 100 0.35 5.01 -9.97
C GLY A 100 0.08 3.67 -10.63
N ILE A 101 -0.31 3.64 -11.89
CA ILE A 101 -0.56 2.39 -12.62
C ILE A 101 0.56 2.18 -13.62
N LEU A 102 1.28 1.06 -13.51
CA LEU A 102 2.41 0.75 -14.38
C LEU A 102 2.36 -0.68 -14.93
N THR A 103 2.86 -0.85 -16.14
CA THR A 103 3.18 -2.15 -16.73
C THR A 103 4.69 -2.31 -16.89
N GLN A 104 5.15 -3.55 -17.05
CA GLN A 104 6.58 -3.82 -17.27
C GLN A 104 7.11 -3.12 -18.52
N SER A 105 6.32 -3.06 -19.58
CA SER A 105 6.67 -2.40 -20.84
C SER A 105 6.87 -0.90 -20.68
N VAL A 106 6.04 -0.22 -19.88
CA VAL A 106 6.19 1.21 -19.60
C VAL A 106 7.48 1.49 -18.84
N VAL A 107 7.82 0.67 -17.83
CA VAL A 107 9.08 0.82 -17.09
C VAL A 107 10.28 0.61 -18.00
N VAL A 108 10.25 -0.42 -18.86
CA VAL A 108 11.30 -0.66 -19.86
C VAL A 108 11.45 0.53 -20.82
N TRP A 109 10.34 1.09 -21.28
CA TRP A 109 10.35 2.21 -22.22
C TRP A 109 10.93 3.50 -21.62
N GLU A 110 10.61 3.79 -20.35
CA GLU A 110 11.12 4.98 -19.66
C GLU A 110 12.58 4.83 -19.23
N THR A 111 12.91 3.70 -18.58
CA THR A 111 14.22 3.50 -17.95
C THR A 111 15.26 2.90 -18.90
N LYS A 112 14.82 2.40 -20.07
CA LYS A 112 15.66 1.70 -21.08
C LYS A 112 16.40 0.47 -20.54
N VAL A 113 15.92 -0.11 -19.45
CA VAL A 113 16.48 -1.35 -18.87
C VAL A 113 15.89 -2.59 -19.54
N ALA A 114 16.55 -3.74 -19.34
CA ALA A 114 16.02 -5.01 -19.82
C ALA A 114 14.69 -5.38 -19.13
N LEU A 115 13.80 -6.09 -19.84
CA LEU A 115 12.49 -6.50 -19.34
C LEU A 115 12.55 -7.26 -18.01
N GLU A 116 13.48 -8.20 -17.89
CA GLU A 116 13.69 -8.97 -16.66
C GLU A 116 14.14 -8.10 -15.48
N GLU A 117 14.94 -7.07 -15.76
CA GLU A 117 15.37 -6.14 -14.73
C GLU A 117 14.22 -5.25 -14.26
N ALA A 118 13.41 -4.72 -15.19
CA ALA A 118 12.20 -3.96 -14.86
C ALA A 118 11.24 -4.80 -14.01
N LYS A 119 11.00 -6.06 -14.38
CA LYS A 119 10.18 -7.00 -13.62
C LYS A 119 10.73 -7.21 -12.21
N LYS A 120 12.03 -7.48 -12.06
CA LYS A 120 12.67 -7.68 -10.75
C LYS A 120 12.55 -6.44 -9.86
N ARG A 121 12.68 -5.24 -10.44
CA ARG A 121 12.51 -3.98 -9.71
C ARG A 121 11.05 -3.80 -9.24
N LEU A 122 10.07 -4.03 -10.11
CA LEU A 122 8.65 -3.94 -9.74
C LEU A 122 8.25 -4.98 -8.68
N GLU A 123 8.74 -6.22 -8.80
CA GLU A 123 8.47 -7.28 -7.80
C GLU A 123 9.06 -6.95 -6.42
N ARG A 124 10.14 -6.17 -6.36
CA ARG A 124 10.69 -5.66 -5.11
C ARG A 124 9.71 -4.73 -4.38
N PHE A 125 9.07 -3.81 -5.09
CA PHE A 125 8.04 -2.95 -4.49
C PHE A 125 6.83 -3.75 -4.01
N CYS A 126 6.47 -4.83 -4.72
CA CYS A 126 5.43 -5.74 -4.25
C CYS A 126 5.81 -6.46 -2.96
N LYS A 127 7.09 -6.87 -2.82
CA LYS A 127 7.58 -7.51 -1.61
C LYS A 127 7.52 -6.57 -0.39
N TYR A 128 7.71 -5.28 -0.59
CA TYR A 128 7.64 -4.28 0.49
C TYR A 128 6.24 -3.68 0.72
N GLY A 129 5.22 -4.11 -0.04
CA GLY A 129 3.85 -3.63 0.12
C GLY A 129 3.56 -2.25 -0.46
N GLU A 130 4.53 -1.63 -1.15
CA GLU A 130 4.35 -0.33 -1.84
C GLU A 130 3.55 -0.47 -3.14
N ALA A 131 3.62 -1.64 -3.79
CA ALA A 131 2.93 -1.93 -5.03
C ALA A 131 2.11 -3.22 -4.97
N TYR A 132 0.97 -3.25 -5.65
CA TYR A 132 0.11 -4.41 -5.76
C TYR A 132 0.13 -4.92 -7.19
N LYS A 133 0.56 -6.18 -7.37
CA LYS A 133 0.50 -6.87 -8.66
C LYS A 133 -0.93 -7.36 -8.90
N ARG A 134 -1.55 -6.93 -9.99
CA ARG A 134 -2.86 -7.38 -10.46
C ARG A 134 -2.73 -8.01 -11.84
N ASN A 135 -3.47 -9.09 -12.05
CA ASN A 135 -3.59 -9.72 -13.36
C ASN A 135 -4.96 -9.37 -13.95
N ILE A 136 -4.97 -8.72 -15.10
CA ILE A 136 -6.17 -8.25 -15.79
C ILE A 136 -6.16 -8.86 -17.20
N GLY A 137 -6.84 -9.99 -17.35
CA GLY A 137 -6.78 -10.80 -18.55
C GLY A 137 -5.38 -11.38 -18.76
N SER A 138 -4.71 -10.95 -19.85
CA SER A 138 -3.32 -11.31 -20.15
C SER A 138 -2.31 -10.25 -19.71
N LEU A 139 -2.76 -9.15 -19.12
CA LEU A 139 -1.92 -8.01 -18.74
C LEU A 139 -1.60 -8.03 -17.25
N ILE A 140 -0.31 -7.89 -16.92
CA ILE A 140 0.15 -7.70 -15.54
C ILE A 140 0.32 -6.21 -15.29
N VAL A 141 -0.46 -5.71 -14.33
CA VAL A 141 -0.46 -4.30 -13.91
C VAL A 141 0.05 -4.20 -12.48
N TYR A 142 0.89 -3.21 -12.23
CA TYR A 142 1.42 -2.87 -10.92
C TYR A 142 0.78 -1.56 -10.47
N ASP A 143 0.07 -1.64 -9.36
CA ASP A 143 -0.68 -0.53 -8.77
C ASP A 143 0.09 0.02 -7.56
N PHE A 144 0.42 1.32 -7.58
CA PHE A 144 1.16 2.05 -6.54
C PHE A 144 0.24 3.10 -5.87
N PRO A 145 -0.59 2.72 -4.89
CA PRO A 145 -1.55 3.64 -4.27
C PRO A 145 -0.90 4.85 -3.59
N SER A 146 0.28 4.68 -3.01
CA SER A 146 1.04 5.75 -2.34
C SER A 146 1.35 6.92 -3.28
N THR A 147 1.47 6.64 -4.59
CA THR A 147 1.82 7.68 -5.56
C THR A 147 0.65 8.55 -5.98
N ARG A 148 -0.61 8.13 -5.76
CA ARG A 148 -1.83 8.87 -6.17
C ARG A 148 -2.52 9.65 -5.04
N THR A 149 -1.86 9.79 -3.90
CA THR A 149 -2.37 10.55 -2.73
C THR A 149 -2.62 12.04 -3.00
N TYR A 150 -1.94 12.61 -4.00
CA TYR A 150 -2.11 14.01 -4.42
C TYR A 150 -3.30 14.25 -5.36
N LEU A 151 -3.94 13.17 -5.85
CA LEU A 151 -5.07 13.25 -6.75
C LEU A 151 -6.39 13.33 -5.97
N SER A 152 -7.39 13.97 -6.58
CA SER A 152 -8.72 14.03 -5.97
C SER A 152 -9.36 12.63 -5.92
N ARG A 153 -10.34 12.45 -5.04
CA ARG A 153 -11.10 11.19 -4.96
C ARG A 153 -11.73 10.82 -6.32
N THR A 154 -12.26 11.82 -7.02
CA THR A 154 -12.84 11.68 -8.36
C THR A 154 -11.81 11.19 -9.38
N ASP A 155 -10.63 11.81 -9.39
CA ASP A 155 -9.53 11.42 -10.28
C ASP A 155 -9.10 9.96 -10.02
N ASN A 156 -8.97 9.60 -8.74
CA ASN A 156 -8.61 8.24 -8.32
C ASN A 156 -9.66 7.21 -8.74
N GLN A 157 -10.95 7.54 -8.61
CA GLN A 157 -12.04 6.66 -9.04
C GLN A 157 -11.99 6.40 -10.55
N ILE A 158 -11.73 7.42 -11.37
CA ILE A 158 -11.59 7.28 -12.83
C ILE A 158 -10.37 6.39 -13.16
N ILE A 159 -9.23 6.62 -12.51
CA ILE A 159 -8.02 5.81 -12.71
C ILE A 159 -8.28 4.34 -12.36
N GLU A 160 -8.98 4.06 -11.27
CA GLU A 160 -9.31 2.69 -10.86
C GLU A 160 -10.24 2.00 -11.86
N LEU A 161 -11.24 2.71 -12.39
CA LEU A 161 -12.11 2.20 -13.45
C LEU A 161 -11.34 1.87 -14.73
N LEU A 162 -10.45 2.76 -15.16
CA LEU A 162 -9.62 2.54 -16.35
C LEU A 162 -8.54 1.46 -16.13
N ARG A 163 -8.05 1.29 -14.88
CA ARG A 163 -7.15 0.19 -14.53
C ARG A 163 -7.86 -1.14 -14.75
N ASP A 164 -9.09 -1.25 -14.27
CA ASP A 164 -9.89 -2.47 -14.36
C ASP A 164 -10.42 -2.72 -15.79
N ASN A 165 -10.41 -1.69 -16.65
CA ASN A 165 -10.76 -1.75 -18.07
C ASN A 165 -9.58 -1.31 -18.96
N PRO A 166 -8.53 -2.16 -19.13
CA PRO A 166 -7.27 -1.77 -19.77
C PRO A 166 -7.40 -1.41 -21.25
N TYR A 167 -8.47 -1.86 -21.91
CA TYR A 167 -8.77 -1.49 -23.29
C TYR A 167 -9.33 -0.06 -23.42
N GLY A 168 -9.65 0.59 -22.31
CA GLY A 168 -10.23 1.92 -22.24
C GLY A 168 -11.74 1.91 -22.02
N MET A 169 -12.28 3.09 -21.73
CA MET A 169 -13.72 3.30 -21.54
C MET A 169 -14.17 4.56 -22.27
N SER A 170 -15.37 4.52 -22.84
CA SER A 170 -15.99 5.70 -23.44
C SER A 170 -16.46 6.68 -22.36
N ARG A 171 -16.69 7.94 -22.76
CA ARG A 171 -17.25 8.96 -21.86
C ARG A 171 -18.58 8.51 -21.24
N ALA A 172 -19.46 7.89 -22.04
CA ALA A 172 -20.74 7.39 -21.57
C ALA A 172 -20.59 6.27 -20.51
N GLN A 173 -19.65 5.35 -20.72
CA GLN A 173 -19.36 4.29 -19.76
C GLN A 173 -18.78 4.86 -18.44
N LEU A 174 -17.91 5.87 -18.53
CA LEU A 174 -17.36 6.54 -17.36
C LEU A 174 -18.43 7.32 -16.58
N LEU A 175 -19.34 8.01 -17.27
CA LEU A 175 -20.49 8.67 -16.62
C LEU A 175 -21.33 7.67 -15.85
N GLN A 176 -21.69 6.55 -16.50
CA GLN A 176 -22.52 5.52 -15.88
C GLN A 176 -21.83 4.85 -14.68
N ALA A 177 -20.53 4.56 -14.78
CA ALA A 177 -19.78 3.88 -13.72
C ALA A 177 -19.43 4.80 -12.54
N THR A 178 -19.22 6.10 -12.79
CA THR A 178 -18.85 7.05 -11.74
C THR A 178 -20.04 7.68 -11.04
N GLY A 179 -21.18 7.83 -11.73
CA GLY A 179 -22.36 8.52 -11.22
C GLY A 179 -22.17 10.04 -11.06
N LEU A 180 -21.14 10.61 -11.69
CA LEU A 180 -20.83 12.03 -11.62
C LEU A 180 -21.71 12.86 -12.56
N SER A 181 -21.80 14.15 -12.29
CA SER A 181 -22.34 15.10 -13.27
C SER A 181 -21.44 15.17 -14.50
N ILE A 182 -22.03 15.55 -15.64
CA ILE A 182 -21.33 15.67 -16.92
C ILE A 182 -20.16 16.65 -16.79
N GLU A 183 -20.40 17.81 -16.17
CA GLU A 183 -19.40 18.86 -15.98
C GLU A 183 -18.25 18.38 -15.08
N SER A 184 -18.60 17.69 -13.98
CA SER A 184 -17.62 17.18 -13.02
C SER A 184 -16.70 16.13 -13.64
N LEU A 185 -17.26 15.25 -14.49
CA LEU A 185 -16.47 14.25 -15.22
C LEU A 185 -15.56 14.94 -16.23
N ASP A 186 -16.07 15.88 -17.03
CA ASP A 186 -15.29 16.56 -18.06
C ASP A 186 -14.10 17.32 -17.46
N GLU A 187 -14.31 18.02 -16.34
CA GLU A 187 -13.22 18.69 -15.62
C GLU A 187 -12.17 17.70 -15.11
N ALA A 188 -12.59 16.53 -14.60
CA ALA A 188 -11.69 15.49 -14.12
C ALA A 188 -10.89 14.86 -15.26
N LEU A 189 -11.54 14.54 -16.37
CA LEU A 189 -10.88 14.01 -17.57
C LEU A 189 -9.86 15.01 -18.13
N LYS A 190 -10.23 16.28 -18.24
CA LYS A 190 -9.32 17.34 -18.70
C LYS A 190 -8.12 17.51 -17.78
N ARG A 191 -8.32 17.46 -16.45
CA ARG A 191 -7.20 17.50 -15.47
C ARG A 191 -6.27 16.30 -15.65
N LEU A 192 -6.83 15.08 -15.72
CA LEU A 192 -6.05 13.85 -15.84
C LEU A 192 -5.26 13.81 -17.16
N GLU A 193 -5.85 14.29 -18.25
CA GLU A 193 -5.21 14.43 -19.55
C GLU A 193 -4.08 15.46 -19.53
N THR A 194 -4.33 16.64 -18.93
CA THR A 194 -3.29 17.69 -18.76
C THR A 194 -2.11 17.19 -17.93
N LYS A 195 -2.36 16.33 -16.93
CA LYS A 195 -1.33 15.68 -16.13
C LYS A 195 -0.61 14.52 -16.86
N GLY A 196 -1.09 14.12 -18.04
CA GLY A 196 -0.53 13.03 -18.84
C GLY A 196 -0.79 11.63 -18.27
N ILE A 197 -1.80 11.48 -17.40
CA ILE A 197 -2.15 10.19 -16.76
C ILE A 197 -3.03 9.36 -17.70
N ILE A 198 -3.98 10.03 -18.36
CA ILE A 198 -4.85 9.44 -19.38
C ILE A 198 -4.60 10.11 -20.72
N TYR A 199 -5.05 9.46 -21.79
CA TYR A 199 -5.18 10.08 -23.10
C TYR A 199 -6.52 9.67 -23.72
N TYR A 200 -7.05 10.54 -24.58
CA TYR A 200 -8.22 10.26 -25.38
C TYR A 200 -7.81 9.74 -26.76
N ASP A 201 -8.34 8.58 -27.14
CA ASP A 201 -8.13 7.96 -28.44
C ASP A 201 -9.25 8.39 -29.39
N VAL A 202 -8.94 9.29 -30.33
CA VAL A 202 -9.94 9.90 -31.22
C VAL A 202 -10.56 8.88 -32.17
N GLU A 203 -9.81 7.85 -32.59
CA GLU A 203 -10.32 6.84 -33.54
C GLU A 203 -11.34 5.91 -32.90
N SER A 204 -11.13 5.59 -31.62
CA SER A 204 -11.96 4.65 -30.87
C SER A 204 -12.92 5.33 -29.89
N GLU A 205 -12.85 6.64 -29.73
CA GLU A 205 -13.63 7.45 -28.79
C GLU A 205 -13.56 6.98 -27.32
N ILE A 206 -12.40 6.50 -26.91
CA ILE A 206 -12.17 5.92 -25.58
C ILE A 206 -11.00 6.56 -24.86
N TYR A 207 -11.14 6.68 -23.54
CA TYR A 207 -10.07 7.09 -22.64
C TYR A 207 -9.25 5.88 -22.19
N LYS A 208 -7.94 6.01 -22.20
CA LYS A 208 -6.98 4.96 -21.80
C LYS A 208 -5.94 5.49 -20.83
N LEU A 209 -5.40 4.61 -19.99
CA LEU A 209 -4.28 4.94 -19.10
C LEU A 209 -2.96 4.89 -19.86
N MET A 210 -2.18 5.97 -19.75
CA MET A 210 -0.84 6.06 -20.34
C MET A 210 0.14 5.05 -19.71
N GLY A 211 -0.06 4.68 -18.45
CA GLY A 211 0.73 3.67 -17.73
C GLY A 211 0.49 2.23 -18.19
N ILE A 212 -0.49 2.01 -19.07
CA ILE A 212 -0.78 0.71 -19.70
C ILE A 212 -0.39 0.75 -21.18
N ALA A 213 -0.87 1.77 -21.90
CA ALA A 213 -0.64 1.94 -23.32
C ALA A 213 -0.03 3.33 -23.59
N PRO A 214 1.30 3.49 -23.52
CA PRO A 214 1.93 4.77 -23.77
C PRO A 214 1.79 5.14 -25.24
N THR A 215 1.23 6.31 -25.53
CA THR A 215 1.19 6.84 -26.90
C THR A 215 2.56 7.41 -27.28
N THR A 216 3.00 7.18 -28.51
CA THR A 216 4.26 7.72 -29.05
C THR A 216 4.24 9.24 -29.24
N LYS A 217 3.06 9.87 -29.21
CA LYS A 217 2.86 11.30 -29.50
C LYS A 217 3.48 12.24 -28.45
N ASN A 218 3.72 11.81 -27.21
CA ASN A 218 4.11 12.71 -26.12
C ASN A 218 5.61 13.03 -25.99
N LYS A 219 6.48 12.55 -26.89
CA LYS A 219 7.92 12.93 -26.89
C LYS A 219 8.23 14.27 -27.58
N GLY A 220 7.23 14.99 -28.09
CA GLY A 220 7.40 16.28 -28.78
C GLY A 220 7.18 17.55 -27.95
N ALA A 221 6.62 17.46 -26.73
CA ALA A 221 6.14 18.63 -25.98
C ALA A 221 7.02 19.06 -24.78
N ALA A 222 8.19 18.45 -24.60
CA ALA A 222 9.16 18.88 -23.59
C ALA A 222 10.50 19.20 -24.29
N LYS A 223 10.61 20.42 -24.81
CA LYS A 223 11.86 21.07 -25.19
C LYS A 223 11.85 22.49 -24.66
#